data_AF-A0A925ZIS6-F1
#
_entry.id   AF-A0A925ZIS6-F1
#
_cell.length_a   1.000
_cell.length_b   1.000
_cell.length_c   1.000
_cell.angle_alpha   90.00
_cell.angle_beta   90.00
_cell.angle_gamma   90.00
#
_symmetry.space_group_name_H-M   'P 1'
#
loop_
_entity.id
_entity.type
_entity.pdbx_description
1 polymer ?
#
loop_
_entity_poly.entity_id
_entity_poly.type
_entity_poly.pdbx_seq_one_letter_code
_entity_poly.pdbx_strand_id
1 'polypeptide(L)'
;MLEKFIEHEMRDKDLPALSIALVDDQQIVWAKGFGFADAKAKIPATAETVYRVGSVSKLFTDIAIMQLVEQGKLDLDVPVTRYLPDFHPRNPFGKPVTLRQLMSHRSGLVREPPVGNYFETTEPSLARTIASLNETKLVYAPETRTKYSNAAIATV
;
A
#
# COMPACT_ATOMS: atom_id res chain seq x y z
N MET A 1 22.04 25.22 3.89
CA MET A 1 21.34 24.95 5.16
C MET A 1 20.59 23.61 5.07
N LEU A 2 19.77 23.38 4.03
CA LEU A 2 19.04 22.13 3.81
C LEU A 2 19.93 20.89 3.56
N GLU A 3 20.88 20.95 2.61
CA GLU A 3 21.73 19.78 2.32
C GLU A 3 22.54 19.31 3.53
N LYS A 4 23.14 20.25 4.28
CA LYS A 4 23.87 19.93 5.52
C LYS A 4 22.97 19.29 6.58
N PHE A 5 21.71 19.71 6.66
CA PHE A 5 20.72 19.09 7.54
C PHE A 5 20.40 17.67 7.09
N ILE A 6 20.15 17.45 5.79
CA ILE A 6 19.92 16.12 5.23
C ILE A 6 21.10 15.18 5.50
N GLU A 7 22.32 15.64 5.23
CA GLU A 7 23.53 14.85 5.48
C GLU A 7 23.74 14.56 6.97
N HIS A 8 23.35 15.49 7.87
CA HIS A 8 23.38 15.25 9.30
C HIS A 8 22.36 14.16 9.69
N GLU A 9 21.11 14.27 9.26
CA GLU A 9 20.05 13.28 9.52
C GLU A 9 20.40 11.90 8.96
N MET A 10 20.99 11.85 7.77
CA MET A 10 21.43 10.59 7.18
C MET A 10 22.54 9.92 7.99
N ARG A 11 23.50 10.71 8.51
CA ARG A 11 24.54 10.18 9.40
C ARG A 11 23.98 9.75 10.75
N ASP A 12 23.10 10.54 11.34
CA ASP A 12 22.51 10.27 12.65
C ASP A 12 21.64 9.00 12.65
N LYS A 13 20.96 8.72 11.54
CA LYS A 13 20.05 7.58 11.36
C LYS A 13 20.64 6.41 10.57
N ASP A 14 21.94 6.46 10.27
CA ASP A 14 22.64 5.45 9.46
C ASP A 14 21.92 5.14 8.13
N LEU A 15 21.40 6.17 7.44
CA LEU A 15 20.70 6.01 6.17
C LEU A 15 21.71 5.91 5.02
N PRO A 16 21.74 4.78 4.27
CA PRO A 16 22.75 4.58 3.23
C PRO A 16 22.53 5.46 2.00
N ALA A 17 21.27 5.78 1.70
CA ALA A 17 20.86 6.56 0.54
C ALA A 17 19.56 7.32 0.81
N LEU A 18 19.43 8.48 0.19
CA LEU A 18 18.20 9.26 0.15
C LEU A 18 18.13 10.05 -1.15
N SER A 19 16.97 10.06 -1.80
CA SER A 19 16.69 10.91 -2.96
C SER A 19 15.47 11.76 -2.69
N ILE A 20 15.59 13.07 -2.94
CA ILE A 20 14.55 14.04 -2.65
C ILE A 20 14.31 14.90 -3.89
N ALA A 21 13.05 15.16 -4.19
CA ALA A 21 12.62 16.21 -5.11
C ALA A 21 11.71 17.20 -4.36
N LEU A 22 11.94 18.49 -4.56
CA LEU A 22 11.06 19.57 -4.12
C LEU A 22 10.31 20.07 -5.36
N VAL A 23 8.99 20.01 -5.28
CA VAL A 23 8.08 20.48 -6.33
C VAL A 23 7.35 21.71 -5.81
N ASP A 24 7.36 22.77 -6.59
CA ASP A 24 6.54 23.97 -6.38
C ASP A 24 5.64 24.16 -7.60
N ASP A 25 4.33 24.27 -7.35
CA ASP A 25 3.27 24.13 -8.35
C ASP A 25 3.44 22.84 -9.19
N GLN A 26 3.94 22.96 -10.42
CA GLN A 26 4.15 21.86 -11.37
C GLN A 26 5.62 21.71 -11.79
N GLN A 27 6.53 22.40 -11.09
CA GLN A 27 7.95 22.44 -11.43
C GLN A 27 8.81 21.83 -10.33
N ILE A 28 9.74 20.96 -10.73
CA ILE A 28 10.81 20.50 -9.85
C ILE A 28 11.80 21.66 -9.69
N VAL A 29 11.77 22.32 -8.54
CA VAL A 29 12.66 23.46 -8.25
C VAL A 29 14.02 22.99 -7.72
N TRP A 30 14.09 21.76 -7.23
CA TRP A 30 15.34 21.11 -6.80
C TRP A 30 15.14 19.60 -6.69
N ALA A 31 16.12 18.81 -7.13
CA ALA A 31 16.15 17.37 -6.88
C ALA A 31 17.58 16.86 -6.74
N LYS A 32 17.83 15.97 -5.78
CA LYS A 32 19.17 15.44 -5.50
C LYS A 32 19.13 14.09 -4.80
N GLY A 33 20.12 13.26 -5.09
CA GLY A 33 20.45 12.06 -4.32
C GLY A 33 21.62 12.28 -3.38
N PHE A 34 21.60 11.57 -2.25
CA PHE A 34 22.60 11.62 -1.19
C PHE A 34 23.00 10.20 -0.82
N GLY A 35 24.28 9.99 -0.49
CA GLY A 35 24.81 8.67 -0.14
C GLY A 35 24.95 7.74 -1.36
N PHE A 36 24.85 6.44 -1.12
CA PHE A 36 25.09 5.41 -2.12
C PHE A 36 23.92 4.43 -2.19
N ALA A 37 23.28 4.34 -3.36
CA ALA A 37 22.26 3.33 -3.65
C ALA A 37 22.83 1.90 -3.47
N ASP A 38 24.13 1.72 -3.76
CA ASP A 38 24.90 0.56 -3.37
C ASP A 38 26.28 0.99 -2.89
N ALA A 39 26.52 0.93 -1.58
CA ALA A 39 27.79 1.32 -0.97
C ALA A 39 28.94 0.39 -1.35
N LYS A 40 28.68 -0.91 -1.59
CA LYS A 40 29.72 -1.89 -1.96
C LYS A 40 30.17 -1.67 -3.40
N ALA A 41 29.21 -1.48 -4.31
CA ALA A 41 29.48 -1.17 -5.71
C ALA A 41 29.85 0.32 -5.94
N LYS A 42 29.81 1.15 -4.88
CA LYS A 42 30.03 2.60 -4.91
C LYS A 42 29.13 3.32 -5.92
N ILE A 43 27.88 2.87 -6.04
CA ILE A 43 26.87 3.50 -6.90
C ILE A 43 26.24 4.65 -6.11
N PRO A 44 26.47 5.92 -6.50
CA PRO A 44 25.87 7.05 -5.82
C PRO A 44 24.36 7.04 -6.00
N ALA A 45 23.61 7.46 -4.98
CA ALA A 45 22.21 7.78 -5.15
C ALA A 45 22.06 9.07 -5.97
N THR A 46 21.07 9.11 -6.84
CA THR A 46 20.67 10.27 -7.65
C THR A 46 19.19 10.55 -7.48
N ALA A 47 18.69 11.68 -7.97
CA ALA A 47 17.26 11.98 -7.93
C ALA A 47 16.40 10.90 -8.64
N GLU A 48 17.00 10.16 -9.57
CA GLU A 48 16.38 9.13 -10.40
C GLU A 48 16.56 7.70 -9.85
N THR A 49 17.20 7.55 -8.68
CA THR A 49 17.38 6.23 -8.07
C THR A 49 16.02 5.61 -7.75
N VAL A 50 15.82 4.36 -8.18
CA VAL A 50 14.57 3.63 -7.97
C VAL A 50 14.58 2.94 -6.60
N TYR A 51 13.53 3.19 -5.82
CA TYR A 51 13.33 2.58 -4.50
C TYR A 51 12.03 1.76 -4.49
N ARG A 52 11.97 0.76 -3.60
CA ARG A 52 10.69 0.13 -3.26
C ARG A 52 9.87 1.12 -2.42
N VAL A 53 8.83 1.70 -3.02
CA VAL A 53 8.00 2.76 -2.39
C VAL A 53 7.03 2.24 -1.33
N GLY A 54 6.90 0.92 -1.18
CA GLY A 54 6.12 0.29 -0.13
C GLY A 54 4.66 0.75 -0.12
N SER A 55 4.19 1.29 1.01
CA SER A 55 2.77 1.64 1.19
C SER A 55 2.28 2.77 0.29
N VAL A 56 3.16 3.53 -0.35
CA VAL A 56 2.77 4.50 -1.39
C VAL A 56 2.09 3.80 -2.58
N SER A 57 2.41 2.53 -2.85
CA SER A 57 1.80 1.74 -3.93
C SER A 57 0.27 1.65 -3.85
N LYS A 58 -0.32 1.78 -2.65
CA LYS A 58 -1.78 1.70 -2.45
C LYS A 58 -2.54 2.78 -3.21
N LEU A 59 -1.97 3.98 -3.31
CA LEU A 59 -2.58 5.09 -4.05
C LEU A 59 -2.80 4.72 -5.52
N PHE A 60 -1.85 3.98 -6.12
CA PHE A 60 -1.98 3.55 -7.51
C PHE A 60 -3.09 2.50 -7.68
N THR A 61 -3.22 1.56 -6.74
CA THR A 61 -4.34 0.60 -6.71
C THR A 61 -5.67 1.33 -6.61
N ASP A 62 -5.80 2.27 -5.67
CA ASP A 62 -7.04 3.01 -5.46
C ASP A 62 -7.41 3.87 -6.68
N ILE A 63 -6.43 4.54 -7.30
CA ILE A 63 -6.63 5.31 -8.54
C ILE A 63 -7.13 4.41 -9.67
N ALA A 64 -6.55 3.22 -9.84
CA ALA A 64 -6.98 2.28 -10.88
C ALA A 64 -8.44 1.85 -10.69
N ILE A 65 -8.88 1.61 -9.45
CA ILE A 65 -10.28 1.31 -9.14
C ILE A 65 -11.18 2.51 -9.42
N MET A 66 -10.79 3.71 -8.99
CA MET A 66 -11.59 4.91 -9.24
C MET A 66 -11.75 5.19 -10.73
N GLN A 67 -10.72 4.97 -11.55
CA GLN A 67 -10.82 5.05 -13.02
C GLN A 67 -11.84 4.05 -13.59
N LEU A 68 -11.92 2.84 -13.03
CA LEU A 68 -12.94 1.85 -13.43
C LEU A 68 -14.34 2.23 -12.95
N VAL A 69 -14.47 2.89 -11.80
CA VAL A 69 -15.73 3.45 -11.30
C VAL A 69 -16.21 4.59 -12.20
N GLU A 70 -15.34 5.51 -12.60
CA GLU A 70 -15.65 6.60 -13.54
C GLU A 70 -16.14 6.06 -14.90
N GLN A 71 -15.63 4.90 -15.32
CA GLN A 71 -16.07 4.19 -16.53
C GLN A 71 -17.38 3.39 -16.33
N GLY A 72 -17.97 3.39 -15.13
CA GLY A 72 -19.16 2.60 -14.80
C GLY A 72 -18.94 1.09 -14.73
N LYS A 73 -17.68 0.63 -14.68
CA LYS A 73 -17.33 -0.80 -14.66
C LYS A 73 -17.35 -1.38 -13.25
N LEU A 74 -17.05 -0.56 -12.25
CA LEU A 74 -17.09 -0.93 -10.84
C LEU A 74 -18.03 0.00 -10.06
N ASP A 75 -18.61 -0.53 -8.99
CA ASP A 75 -19.44 0.18 -8.03
C ASP A 75 -18.81 -0.01 -6.65
N LEU A 76 -18.58 1.09 -5.95
CA LEU A 76 -17.88 1.09 -4.66
C LEU A 76 -18.73 0.54 -3.51
N ASP A 77 -20.05 0.56 -3.66
CA ASP A 77 -21.02 0.37 -2.58
C ASP A 77 -21.76 -0.96 -2.65
N VAL A 78 -21.50 -1.77 -3.68
CA VAL A 78 -21.96 -3.16 -3.76
C VAL A 78 -21.02 -4.10 -3.00
N PRO A 79 -21.52 -5.26 -2.53
CA PRO A 79 -20.67 -6.27 -1.93
C PRO A 79 -19.51 -6.67 -2.86
N VAL A 80 -18.29 -6.75 -2.33
CA VAL A 80 -17.10 -7.13 -3.11
C VAL A 80 -17.22 -8.53 -3.72
N THR A 81 -18.07 -9.38 -3.13
CA THR A 81 -18.41 -10.71 -3.67
C THR A 81 -19.09 -10.67 -5.03
N ARG A 82 -19.61 -9.52 -5.46
CA ARG A 82 -20.05 -9.30 -6.85
C ARG A 82 -18.91 -9.49 -7.85
N TYR A 83 -17.69 -9.15 -7.46
CA TYR A 83 -16.47 -9.24 -8.29
C TYR A 83 -15.61 -10.45 -7.91
N LEU A 84 -15.61 -10.83 -6.62
CA LEU A 84 -14.85 -11.94 -6.07
C LEU A 84 -15.79 -12.95 -5.38
N PRO A 85 -16.47 -13.83 -6.13
CA PRO A 85 -17.50 -14.72 -5.56
C PRO A 85 -16.96 -15.67 -4.49
N ASP A 86 -15.67 -16.03 -4.57
CA ASP A 86 -15.00 -16.91 -3.61
C ASP A 86 -14.44 -16.16 -2.38
N PHE A 87 -14.67 -14.85 -2.25
CA PHE A 87 -14.24 -14.07 -1.09
C PHE A 87 -15.26 -14.15 0.06
N HIS A 88 -14.95 -14.93 1.09
CA HIS A 88 -15.85 -15.22 2.21
C HIS A 88 -15.15 -15.31 3.58
N PRO A 89 -14.36 -14.29 4.00
CA PRO A 89 -13.88 -14.22 5.38
C PRO A 89 -15.06 -14.26 6.36
N ARG A 90 -14.88 -14.91 7.51
CA ARG A 90 -15.96 -15.05 8.50
C ARG A 90 -16.42 -13.68 9.00
N ASN A 91 -17.68 -13.35 8.73
CA ASN A 91 -18.26 -12.08 9.08
C ASN A 91 -19.39 -12.25 10.12
N PRO A 92 -19.11 -12.07 11.44
CA PRO A 92 -20.12 -12.20 12.49
C PRO A 92 -21.08 -11.00 12.57
N PHE A 93 -20.88 -9.95 11.76
CA PHE A 93 -21.58 -8.67 11.90
C PHE A 93 -22.72 -8.48 10.90
N GLY A 94 -22.87 -9.39 9.92
CA GLY A 94 -23.97 -9.36 8.94
C GLY A 94 -23.92 -8.20 7.94
N LYS A 95 -22.93 -7.31 8.00
CA LYS A 95 -22.73 -6.21 7.04
C LYS A 95 -21.78 -6.64 5.93
N PRO A 96 -22.16 -6.58 4.64
CA PRO A 96 -21.27 -6.94 3.55
C PRO A 96 -20.04 -6.03 3.50
N VAL A 97 -18.93 -6.59 3.01
CA VAL A 97 -17.69 -5.83 2.72
C VAL A 97 -17.78 -5.25 1.31
N THR A 98 -17.49 -3.97 1.14
CA THR A 98 -17.51 -3.28 -0.16
C THR A 98 -16.12 -2.74 -0.55
N LEU A 99 -15.92 -2.37 -1.82
CA LEU A 99 -14.66 -1.75 -2.27
C LEU A 99 -14.38 -0.45 -1.50
N ARG A 100 -15.40 0.41 -1.28
CA ARG A 100 -15.25 1.64 -0.47
C ARG A 100 -14.64 1.34 0.90
N GLN A 101 -15.13 0.30 1.56
CA GLN A 101 -14.70 -0.08 2.90
C GLN A 101 -13.27 -0.66 2.90
N LEU A 102 -12.90 -1.40 1.85
CA LEU A 102 -11.54 -1.93 1.70
C LEU A 102 -10.52 -0.82 1.50
N MET A 103 -10.77 0.06 0.52
CA MET A 103 -9.89 1.19 0.15
C MET A 103 -9.76 2.21 1.28
N SER A 104 -10.81 2.43 2.06
CA SER A 104 -10.80 3.37 3.20
C SER A 104 -10.31 2.77 4.53
N HIS A 105 -9.82 1.52 4.52
CA HIS A 105 -9.40 0.81 5.73
C HIS A 105 -10.51 0.65 6.80
N ARG A 106 -11.77 0.50 6.36
CA ARG A 106 -12.98 0.40 7.21
C ARG A 106 -13.75 -0.91 7.03
N SER A 107 -13.20 -1.89 6.32
CA SER A 107 -13.81 -3.21 6.08
C SER A 107 -13.88 -4.12 7.31
N GLY A 108 -13.08 -3.82 8.34
CA GLY A 108 -12.97 -4.66 9.53
C GLY A 108 -12.04 -5.88 9.35
N LEU A 109 -11.36 -6.03 8.21
CA LEU A 109 -10.42 -7.13 7.98
C LEU A 109 -9.22 -7.12 8.96
N VAL A 110 -8.50 -8.25 8.98
CA VAL A 110 -7.18 -8.36 9.60
C VAL A 110 -6.18 -7.39 8.96
N ARG A 111 -5.07 -7.06 9.64
CA ARG A 111 -4.08 -6.12 9.08
C ARG A 111 -3.34 -6.75 7.90
N GLU A 112 -2.83 -7.96 8.10
CA GLU A 112 -2.08 -8.71 7.10
C GLU A 112 -2.86 -9.97 6.69
N PRO A 113 -2.76 -10.42 5.43
CA PRO A 113 -3.26 -11.71 5.03
C PRO A 113 -2.44 -12.84 5.68
N PRO A 114 -3.02 -14.02 5.97
CA PRO A 114 -2.25 -15.16 6.50
C PRO A 114 -1.13 -15.64 5.56
N VAL A 115 -1.29 -15.45 4.25
CA VAL A 115 -0.33 -15.83 3.21
C VAL A 115 0.03 -14.62 2.37
N GLY A 116 1.32 -14.46 2.02
CA GLY A 116 1.80 -13.36 1.17
C GLY A 116 1.83 -12.01 1.88
N ASN A 117 1.93 -12.01 3.22
CA ASN A 117 2.08 -10.78 3.97
C ASN A 117 3.49 -10.20 3.85
N TYR A 118 3.61 -8.93 4.26
CA TYR A 118 4.85 -8.16 4.16
C TYR A 118 6.06 -8.79 4.89
N PHE A 119 5.85 -9.71 5.84
CA PHE A 119 6.90 -10.34 6.63
C PHE A 119 7.34 -11.70 6.08
N GLU A 120 6.67 -12.21 5.04
CA GLU A 120 7.05 -13.47 4.41
C GLU A 120 8.21 -13.27 3.43
N THR A 121 9.06 -14.30 3.34
CA THR A 121 10.13 -14.38 2.34
C THR A 121 9.68 -15.06 1.04
N THR A 122 8.45 -15.56 1.00
CA THR A 122 7.83 -16.19 -0.17
C THR A 122 6.97 -15.20 -0.95
N GLU A 123 6.88 -15.40 -2.26
CA GLU A 123 6.07 -14.58 -3.16
C GLU A 123 4.91 -15.42 -3.73
N PRO A 124 3.86 -15.70 -2.94
CA PRO A 124 2.70 -16.43 -3.44
C PRO A 124 1.92 -15.58 -4.46
N SER A 125 1.08 -16.23 -5.26
CA SER A 125 0.18 -15.51 -6.16
C SER A 125 -0.84 -14.69 -5.37
N LEU A 126 -1.30 -13.58 -5.97
CA LEU A 126 -2.36 -12.76 -5.38
C LEU A 126 -3.61 -13.59 -5.07
N ALA A 127 -3.99 -14.52 -5.97
CA ALA A 127 -5.11 -15.42 -5.74
C ALA A 127 -4.97 -16.25 -4.47
N ARG A 128 -3.76 -16.74 -4.15
CA ARG A 128 -3.49 -17.47 -2.91
C ARG A 128 -3.56 -16.56 -1.68
N THR A 129 -3.05 -15.34 -1.79
CA THR A 129 -3.18 -14.31 -0.75
C THR A 129 -4.65 -14.03 -0.43
N ILE A 130 -5.50 -13.84 -1.44
CA ILE A 130 -6.94 -13.59 -1.25
C ILE A 130 -7.66 -14.80 -0.69
N ALA A 131 -7.39 -16.00 -1.22
CA ALA A 131 -8.00 -17.23 -0.70
C ALA A 131 -7.69 -17.45 0.78
N SER A 132 -6.48 -17.10 1.24
CA SER A 132 -6.10 -17.22 2.65
C SER A 132 -6.96 -16.36 3.60
N LEU A 133 -7.58 -15.30 3.09
CA LEU A 133 -8.47 -14.45 3.90
C LEU A 133 -9.76 -15.17 4.32
N ASN A 134 -10.17 -16.21 3.61
CA ASN A 134 -11.35 -17.00 3.95
C ASN A 134 -11.21 -17.75 5.28
N GLU A 135 -9.97 -17.99 5.72
CA GLU A 135 -9.66 -18.60 7.02
C GLU A 135 -9.73 -17.58 8.18
N THR A 136 -9.89 -16.29 7.85
CA THR A 136 -9.89 -15.21 8.83
C THR A 136 -11.30 -14.82 9.28
N LYS A 137 -11.37 -13.99 10.32
CA LYS A 137 -12.59 -13.38 10.83
C LYS A 137 -12.43 -11.87 10.85
N LEU A 138 -13.49 -11.14 10.48
CA LEU A 138 -13.51 -9.68 10.65
C LEU A 138 -13.31 -9.32 12.13
N VAL A 139 -12.41 -8.37 12.37
CA VAL A 139 -12.04 -7.90 13.71
C VAL A 139 -13.04 -6.86 14.23
N TYR A 140 -13.59 -6.05 13.33
CA TYR A 140 -14.61 -5.05 13.64
C TYR A 140 -15.75 -5.13 12.64
N ALA A 141 -16.93 -4.66 13.03
CA ALA A 141 -18.01 -4.46 12.07
C ALA A 141 -17.56 -3.43 11.03
N PRO A 142 -17.84 -3.66 9.73
CA PRO A 142 -17.55 -2.66 8.70
C PRO A 142 -18.11 -1.28 9.07
N GLU A 143 -17.35 -0.24 8.73
CA GLU A 143 -17.65 1.18 8.98
C GLU A 143 -17.60 1.64 10.45
N THR A 144 -17.29 0.77 11.42
CA THR A 144 -17.26 1.16 12.83
C THR A 144 -15.90 1.65 13.33
N ARG A 145 -14.81 1.26 12.67
CA ARG A 145 -13.44 1.69 12.99
C ARG A 145 -12.58 1.76 11.73
N THR A 146 -11.67 2.73 11.68
CA THR A 146 -10.57 2.73 10.72
C THR A 146 -9.43 1.87 11.27
N LYS A 147 -8.96 0.90 10.48
CA LYS A 147 -7.85 0.02 10.82
C LYS A 147 -7.03 -0.24 9.56
N TYR A 148 -5.82 0.31 9.53
CA TYR A 148 -4.88 0.07 8.43
C TYR A 148 -4.73 -1.43 8.15
N SER A 149 -4.91 -1.80 6.88
CA SER A 149 -4.97 -3.19 6.44
C SER A 149 -4.38 -3.34 5.05
N ASN A 150 -3.25 -4.05 4.98
CA ASN A 150 -2.67 -4.54 3.74
C ASN A 150 -3.55 -5.62 3.12
N ALA A 151 -4.18 -6.47 3.93
CA ALA A 151 -5.14 -7.48 3.47
C ALA A 151 -6.31 -6.84 2.70
N ALA A 152 -6.84 -5.72 3.21
CA ALA A 152 -7.91 -5.00 2.56
C ALA A 152 -7.49 -4.48 1.18
N ILE A 153 -6.33 -3.82 1.09
CA ILE A 153 -5.83 -3.29 -0.18
C ILE A 153 -5.39 -4.39 -1.15
N ALA A 154 -4.87 -5.53 -0.66
CA ALA A 154 -4.59 -6.66 -1.53
C ALA A 154 -5.85 -7.20 -2.22
N THR A 155 -7.02 -7.07 -1.56
CA THR A 155 -8.32 -7.52 -2.11
C THR A 155 -8.87 -6.56 -3.18
N VAL A 156 -8.37 -5.33 -3.23
CA VAL A 156 -8.75 -4.27 -4.17
C VAL A 156 -8.00 -4.45 -5.48
#